data_AF-B1INX8-F1
#
_entry.id   AF-B1INX8-F1
#
_cell.length_a   1.000
_cell.length_b   1.000
_cell.length_c   1.000
_cell.angle_alpha   90.00
_cell.angle_beta   90.00
_cell.angle_gamma   90.00
#
_symmetry.space_group_name_H-M   'P 1'
#
loop_
_entity.id
_entity.type
_entity.pdbx_description
1 polymer ?
#
loop_
_entity_poly.entity_id
_entity_poly.type
_entity_poly.pdbx_seq_one_letter_code
_entity_poly.pdbx_strand_id
1 'polypeptide(L)'
;MDIEKEKLVTLNDDEKAIALKRLSDIYNTTGELFNELKNNELTEEMKNILFNLIESYTAEASKVLKFDSQASAKIASRYADIRKANKKIHELKKILAENTQVNGLKELLYAMHDALCRWWRKQGFNLVTDDAFGNYGYKGRFCLDASHISFTSTRPVTEEKKQKSRLEQMIEEGYEFAKEDRREYVLLDTPKNRDLITKLIKSKFQSIDITKWENWSLRKTEGFQLRSFECYIRDLNELKVLINEMKQTPEDEE
;
A
#
# COMPACT_ATOMS: atom_id res chain seq x y z
N MET A 1 24.19 -36.50 -56.05
CA MET A 1 23.40 -36.34 -54.81
C MET A 1 23.35 -34.85 -54.54
N ASP A 2 22.31 -34.20 -55.02
CA ASP A 2 22.03 -32.82 -54.63
C ASP A 2 21.46 -32.86 -53.22
N ILE A 3 22.21 -32.31 -52.27
CA ILE A 3 21.72 -32.11 -50.90
C ILE A 3 20.69 -30.98 -51.01
N GLU A 4 19.41 -31.30 -50.81
CA GLU A 4 18.36 -30.29 -50.69
C GLU A 4 18.78 -29.29 -49.59
N LYS A 5 19.06 -28.05 -49.98
CA LYS A 5 19.38 -26.99 -49.02
C LYS A 5 18.12 -26.69 -48.21
N GLU A 6 18.19 -26.90 -46.90
CA GLU A 6 17.11 -26.61 -45.98
C GLU A 6 16.66 -25.14 -46.09
N LYS A 7 15.34 -24.93 -45.97
CA LYS A 7 14.72 -23.61 -46.08
C LYS A 7 15.05 -22.76 -44.85
N LEU A 8 15.71 -21.63 -45.06
CA LEU A 8 16.03 -20.68 -43.99
C LEU A 8 14.77 -20.03 -43.42
N VAL A 9 14.78 -19.77 -42.10
CA VAL A 9 13.74 -19.01 -41.40
C VAL A 9 13.77 -17.56 -41.86
N THR A 10 12.64 -17.07 -42.37
CA THR A 10 12.47 -15.67 -42.82
C THR A 10 11.78 -14.86 -41.72
N LEU A 11 12.49 -13.88 -41.15
CA LEU A 11 11.99 -12.92 -40.17
C LEU A 11 12.24 -11.50 -40.70
N ASN A 12 11.39 -10.55 -40.33
CA ASN A 12 11.71 -9.13 -40.51
C ASN A 12 12.75 -8.65 -39.48
N ASP A 13 13.29 -7.45 -39.65
CA ASP A 13 14.37 -6.94 -38.80
C ASP A 13 13.97 -6.83 -37.31
N ASP A 14 12.73 -6.41 -37.05
CA ASP A 14 12.20 -6.29 -35.68
C ASP A 14 11.96 -7.67 -35.03
N GLU A 15 11.36 -8.61 -35.77
CA GLU A 15 11.15 -10.00 -35.35
C GLU A 15 12.49 -10.67 -35.04
N LYS A 16 13.50 -10.44 -35.90
CA LYS A 16 14.85 -10.97 -35.68
C LYS A 16 15.48 -10.37 -34.43
N ALA A 17 15.37 -9.07 -34.21
CA ALA A 17 15.90 -8.40 -33.02
C ALA A 17 15.23 -8.91 -31.73
N ILE A 18 13.90 -9.05 -31.74
CA ILE A 18 13.14 -9.59 -30.60
C ILE A 18 13.53 -11.05 -30.34
N ALA A 19 13.59 -11.89 -31.36
CA ALA A 19 13.96 -13.30 -31.22
C ALA A 19 15.37 -13.45 -30.65
N LEU A 20 16.36 -12.71 -31.19
CA LEU A 20 17.74 -12.75 -30.70
C LEU A 20 17.83 -12.29 -29.23
N LYS A 21 17.12 -11.23 -28.87
CA LYS A 21 17.06 -10.77 -27.48
C LYS A 21 16.52 -11.85 -26.55
N ARG A 22 15.38 -12.46 -26.90
CA ARG A 22 14.77 -13.51 -26.07
C ARG A 22 15.61 -14.78 -25.98
N LEU A 23 16.26 -15.18 -27.06
CA LEU A 23 17.20 -16.30 -27.04
C LEU A 23 18.43 -15.99 -26.17
N SER A 24 18.93 -14.74 -26.19
CA SER A 24 19.99 -14.30 -25.29
C SER A 24 19.52 -14.31 -23.83
N ASP A 25 18.31 -13.86 -23.55
CA ASP A 25 17.72 -13.87 -22.20
C ASP A 25 17.62 -15.33 -21.67
N ILE A 26 17.20 -16.29 -22.52
CA ILE A 26 17.19 -17.72 -22.19
C ILE A 26 18.59 -18.22 -21.88
N TYR A 27 19.57 -17.93 -22.74
CA TYR A 27 20.95 -18.36 -22.57
C TYR A 27 21.53 -17.85 -21.24
N ASN A 28 21.37 -16.56 -20.96
CA ASN A 28 21.87 -15.94 -19.73
C ASN A 28 21.19 -16.52 -18.49
N THR A 29 19.87 -16.63 -18.48
CA THR A 29 19.08 -17.16 -17.34
C THR A 29 19.42 -18.63 -17.08
N THR A 30 19.62 -19.41 -18.14
CA THR A 30 20.04 -20.82 -18.01
C THR A 30 21.48 -20.92 -17.51
N GLY A 31 22.36 -20.02 -17.96
CA GLY A 31 23.73 -19.93 -17.47
C GLY A 31 23.81 -19.55 -16.00
N GLU A 32 22.99 -18.60 -15.55
CA GLU A 32 22.83 -18.24 -14.14
C GLU A 32 22.36 -19.45 -13.34
N LEU A 33 21.27 -20.12 -13.76
CA LEU A 33 20.78 -21.33 -13.10
C LEU A 33 21.86 -22.43 -12.98
N PHE A 34 22.64 -22.64 -14.04
CA PHE A 34 23.73 -23.60 -14.04
C PHE A 34 24.84 -23.21 -13.05
N ASN A 35 25.24 -21.94 -13.02
CA ASN A 35 26.30 -21.46 -12.14
C ASN A 35 25.88 -21.51 -10.67
N GLU A 36 24.67 -21.05 -10.35
CA GLU A 36 24.11 -21.10 -8.99
C GLU A 36 23.99 -22.53 -8.49
N LEU A 37 23.59 -23.47 -9.36
CA LEU A 37 23.55 -24.88 -9.02
C LEU A 37 24.96 -25.47 -8.82
N LYS A 38 25.92 -25.10 -9.68
CA LYS A 38 27.31 -25.55 -9.60
C LYS A 38 28.00 -25.06 -8.33
N ASN A 39 27.69 -23.84 -7.89
CA ASN A 39 28.27 -23.22 -6.70
C ASN A 39 27.54 -23.60 -5.39
N ASN A 40 26.44 -24.37 -5.47
CA ASN A 40 25.54 -24.66 -4.34
C ASN A 40 24.89 -23.41 -3.71
N GLU A 41 24.65 -22.37 -4.50
CA GLU A 41 24.04 -21.10 -4.09
C GLU A 41 22.56 -20.99 -4.52
N LEU A 42 22.08 -21.96 -5.32
CA LEU A 42 20.69 -22.00 -5.79
C LEU A 42 19.69 -22.19 -4.64
N THR A 43 18.97 -21.12 -4.30
CA THR A 43 17.86 -21.18 -3.35
C THR A 43 16.55 -21.67 -4.00
N GLU A 44 15.59 -22.12 -3.19
CA GLU A 44 14.25 -22.52 -3.65
C GLU A 44 13.50 -21.38 -4.36
N GLU A 45 13.64 -20.15 -3.86
CA GLU A 45 13.02 -18.98 -4.48
C GLU A 45 13.66 -18.66 -5.84
N MET A 46 15.00 -18.67 -5.92
CA MET A 46 15.74 -18.47 -7.17
C MET A 46 15.41 -19.54 -8.21
N LYS A 47 15.35 -20.81 -7.81
CA LYS A 47 14.93 -21.91 -8.69
C LYS A 47 13.59 -21.61 -9.36
N ASN A 48 12.58 -21.24 -8.58
CA ASN A 48 11.24 -20.96 -9.11
C ASN A 48 11.24 -19.74 -10.04
N ILE A 49 11.98 -18.69 -9.70
CA ILE A 49 12.09 -17.48 -10.52
C ILE A 49 12.77 -17.79 -11.86
N LEU A 50 13.94 -18.44 -11.84
CA LEU A 50 14.74 -18.72 -13.03
C LEU A 50 14.00 -19.63 -14.02
N PHE A 51 13.33 -20.70 -13.54
CA PHE A 51 12.52 -21.54 -14.42
C PHE A 51 11.32 -20.81 -15.01
N ASN A 52 10.64 -19.95 -14.25
CA ASN A 52 9.53 -19.14 -14.77
C ASN A 52 10.00 -18.15 -15.84
N LEU A 53 11.18 -17.54 -15.66
CA LEU A 53 11.78 -16.65 -16.67
C LEU A 53 12.12 -17.41 -17.96
N ILE A 54 12.73 -18.59 -17.85
CA ILE A 54 13.03 -19.45 -19.00
C ILE A 54 11.74 -19.83 -19.76
N GLU A 55 10.69 -20.25 -19.04
CA GLU A 55 9.38 -20.54 -19.66
C GLU A 55 8.81 -19.33 -20.41
N SER A 56 8.87 -18.14 -19.79
CA SER A 56 8.37 -16.90 -20.39
C SER A 56 9.13 -16.52 -21.66
N TYR A 57 10.47 -16.47 -21.59
CA TYR A 57 11.30 -16.12 -22.74
C TYR A 57 11.20 -17.15 -23.86
N THR A 58 11.06 -18.43 -23.52
CA THR A 58 10.85 -19.51 -24.50
C THR A 58 9.53 -19.33 -25.23
N ALA A 59 8.44 -18.99 -24.52
CA ALA A 59 7.15 -18.74 -25.15
C ALA A 59 7.16 -17.49 -26.04
N GLU A 60 7.83 -16.41 -25.62
CA GLU A 60 7.99 -15.19 -26.43
C GLU A 60 8.82 -15.45 -27.69
N ALA A 61 9.97 -16.13 -27.56
CA ALA A 61 10.80 -16.51 -28.70
C ALA A 61 10.03 -17.44 -29.66
N SER A 62 9.31 -18.43 -29.13
CA SER A 62 8.50 -19.37 -29.92
C SER A 62 7.42 -18.65 -30.72
N LYS A 63 6.75 -17.65 -30.13
CA LYS A 63 5.74 -16.84 -30.83
C LYS A 63 6.31 -16.09 -32.03
N VAL A 64 7.49 -15.50 -31.89
CA VAL A 64 8.15 -14.73 -32.97
C VAL A 64 8.70 -15.67 -34.04
N LEU A 65 9.26 -16.81 -33.63
CA LEU A 65 9.74 -17.86 -34.54
C LEU A 65 8.61 -18.69 -35.16
N LYS A 66 7.34 -18.39 -34.82
CA LYS A 66 6.14 -19.12 -35.27
C LYS A 66 6.23 -20.62 -34.98
N PHE A 67 6.92 -20.95 -33.88
CA PHE A 67 7.02 -22.30 -33.36
C PHE A 67 5.90 -22.52 -32.36
N ASP A 68 5.07 -23.54 -32.59
CA ASP A 68 3.95 -23.85 -31.72
C ASP A 68 4.44 -24.65 -30.50
N SER A 69 4.97 -23.92 -29.51
CA SER A 69 5.51 -24.53 -28.30
C SER A 69 4.39 -24.86 -27.30
N GLN A 70 4.51 -25.98 -26.60
CA GLN A 70 3.62 -26.30 -25.48
C GLN A 70 3.66 -25.24 -24.36
N ALA A 71 4.81 -24.57 -24.21
CA ALA A 71 5.00 -23.46 -23.26
C ALA A 71 4.10 -22.26 -23.62
N SER A 72 4.06 -21.85 -24.89
CA SER A 72 3.18 -20.77 -25.36
C SER A 72 1.70 -21.10 -25.19
N ALA A 73 1.29 -22.34 -25.43
CA ALA A 73 -0.08 -22.79 -25.23
C ALA A 73 -0.51 -22.74 -23.74
N LYS A 74 0.34 -23.24 -22.83
CA LYS A 74 0.08 -23.20 -21.37
C LYS A 74 0.00 -21.78 -20.84
N ILE A 75 0.90 -20.89 -21.26
CA ILE A 75 0.90 -19.49 -20.86
C ILE A 75 -0.36 -18.78 -21.38
N ALA A 76 -0.75 -19.00 -22.64
CA ALA A 76 -1.96 -18.44 -23.20
C ALA A 76 -3.23 -18.88 -22.45
N SER A 77 -3.31 -20.15 -22.05
CA SER A 77 -4.41 -20.68 -21.23
C SER A 77 -4.48 -20.01 -19.86
N ARG A 78 -3.34 -19.91 -19.14
CA ARG A 78 -3.29 -19.24 -17.82
C ARG A 78 -3.80 -17.80 -17.90
N TYR A 79 -3.38 -17.03 -18.91
CA TYR A 79 -3.89 -15.67 -19.10
C TYR A 79 -5.37 -15.62 -19.48
N ALA A 80 -5.89 -16.61 -20.20
CA ALA A 80 -7.31 -16.70 -20.52
C ALA A 80 -8.17 -16.94 -19.26
N ASP A 81 -7.70 -17.81 -18.36
CA ASP A 81 -8.36 -18.10 -17.10
C ASP A 81 -8.39 -16.86 -16.18
N ILE A 82 -7.28 -16.12 -16.08
CA ILE A 82 -7.22 -14.86 -15.32
C ILE A 82 -8.21 -13.83 -15.91
N ARG A 83 -8.26 -13.69 -17.24
CA ARG A 83 -9.22 -12.79 -17.90
C ARG A 83 -10.66 -13.19 -17.61
N LYS A 84 -10.97 -14.49 -17.65
CA LYS A 84 -12.31 -15.02 -17.34
C LYS A 84 -12.69 -14.75 -15.88
N ALA A 85 -11.77 -14.99 -14.95
CA ALA A 85 -11.97 -14.70 -13.53
C ALA A 85 -12.21 -13.20 -13.28
N ASN A 86 -11.41 -12.32 -13.89
CA ASN A 86 -11.57 -10.87 -13.76
C ASN A 86 -12.91 -10.38 -14.33
N LYS A 87 -13.32 -10.90 -15.49
CA LYS A 87 -14.66 -10.62 -16.05
C LYS A 87 -15.76 -11.03 -15.06
N LYS A 88 -15.64 -12.22 -14.46
CA LYS A 88 -16.62 -12.69 -13.49
C LYS A 88 -16.68 -11.80 -12.24
N ILE A 89 -15.54 -11.34 -11.74
CA ILE A 89 -15.47 -10.39 -10.61
C ILE A 89 -16.19 -9.09 -10.97
N HIS A 90 -15.99 -8.55 -12.18
CA HIS A 90 -16.69 -7.35 -12.63
C HIS A 90 -18.21 -7.55 -12.73
N GLU A 91 -18.67 -8.67 -13.27
CA GLU A 91 -20.10 -9.02 -13.30
C GLU A 91 -20.69 -9.10 -11.88
N LEU A 92 -20.02 -9.80 -10.97
CA LEU A 92 -20.47 -9.94 -9.58
C LEU A 92 -20.54 -8.58 -8.86
N LYS A 93 -19.54 -7.71 -9.07
CA LYS A 93 -19.55 -6.33 -8.55
C LYS A 93 -20.74 -5.52 -9.08
N LYS A 94 -21.08 -5.69 -10.36
CA LYS A 94 -22.23 -5.01 -10.98
C LYS A 94 -23.55 -5.50 -10.39
N ILE A 95 -23.73 -6.82 -10.26
CA ILE A 95 -24.94 -7.42 -9.65
C ILE A 95 -25.09 -6.96 -8.19
N LEU A 96 -23.99 -6.86 -7.44
CA LEU A 96 -24.03 -6.34 -6.06
C LEU A 96 -24.47 -4.86 -6.04
N ALA A 97 -23.92 -4.03 -6.92
CA ALA A 97 -24.30 -2.62 -6.99
C ALA A 97 -25.78 -2.43 -7.37
N GLU A 98 -26.29 -3.21 -8.33
CA GLU A 98 -27.70 -3.17 -8.77
C GLU A 98 -28.67 -3.60 -7.66
N ASN A 99 -28.24 -4.51 -6.77
CA ASN A 99 -29.08 -5.02 -5.68
C ASN A 99 -28.93 -4.27 -4.35
N THR A 100 -28.04 -3.27 -4.26
CA THR A 100 -27.81 -2.52 -3.02
C THR A 100 -28.73 -1.30 -2.96
N GLN A 101 -29.53 -1.18 -1.89
CA GLN A 101 -30.33 0.01 -1.64
C GLN A 101 -29.41 1.21 -1.32
N VAL A 102 -29.60 2.32 -2.03
CA VAL A 102 -28.80 3.55 -1.86
C VAL A 102 -29.23 4.35 -0.62
N ASN A 103 -30.40 4.04 -0.06
CA ASN A 103 -30.93 4.71 1.13
C ASN A 103 -30.00 4.50 2.33
N GLY A 104 -29.55 5.59 2.96
CA GLY A 104 -28.65 5.54 4.12
C GLY A 104 -27.17 5.46 3.78
N LEU A 105 -26.79 5.37 2.50
CA LEU A 105 -25.37 5.27 2.11
C LEU A 105 -24.61 6.54 2.49
N LYS A 106 -25.19 7.72 2.22
CA LYS A 106 -24.57 9.02 2.55
C LYS A 106 -24.33 9.12 4.07
N GLU A 107 -25.33 8.75 4.86
CA GLU A 107 -25.28 8.76 6.32
C GLU A 107 -24.24 7.77 6.85
N LEU A 108 -24.12 6.59 6.24
CA LEU A 108 -23.10 5.61 6.57
C LEU A 108 -21.69 6.12 6.28
N LEU A 109 -21.46 6.69 5.09
CA LEU A 109 -20.15 7.24 4.70
C LEU A 109 -19.76 8.40 5.62
N TYR A 110 -20.71 9.27 5.96
CA TYR A 110 -20.50 10.34 6.92
C TYR A 110 -20.13 9.79 8.30
N ALA A 111 -20.88 8.81 8.80
CA ALA A 111 -20.59 8.18 10.10
C ALA A 111 -19.21 7.50 10.12
N MET A 112 -18.77 6.90 9.02
CA MET A 112 -17.43 6.32 8.88
C MET A 112 -16.35 7.40 8.99
N HIS A 113 -16.51 8.51 8.27
CA HIS A 113 -15.57 9.63 8.33
C HIS A 113 -15.54 10.28 9.72
N ASP A 114 -16.70 10.52 10.33
CA ASP A 114 -16.80 11.11 11.67
C ASP A 114 -16.14 10.22 12.73
N ALA A 115 -16.38 8.91 12.69
CA ALA A 115 -15.73 7.95 13.59
C ALA A 115 -14.20 7.97 13.44
N LEU A 116 -13.70 8.09 12.21
CA LEU A 116 -12.27 8.20 11.93
C LEU A 116 -11.67 9.49 12.48
N CYS A 117 -12.32 10.63 12.24
CA CYS A 117 -11.90 11.93 12.77
C CYS A 117 -11.86 11.94 14.30
N ARG A 118 -12.90 11.39 14.96
CA ARG A 118 -12.94 11.28 16.42
C ARG A 118 -11.85 10.34 16.94
N TRP A 119 -11.61 9.20 16.29
CA TRP A 119 -10.54 8.28 16.67
C TRP A 119 -9.17 8.94 16.55
N TRP A 120 -8.93 9.67 15.47
CA TRP A 120 -7.67 10.39 15.24
C TRP A 120 -7.43 11.48 16.30
N ARG A 121 -8.48 12.21 16.68
CA ARG A 121 -8.44 13.16 17.81
C ARG A 121 -8.14 12.49 19.14
N LYS A 122 -8.72 11.31 19.42
CA LYS A 122 -8.38 10.53 20.63
C LYS A 122 -6.91 10.12 20.67
N GLN A 123 -6.26 9.94 19.52
CA GLN A 123 -4.82 9.67 19.49
C GLN A 123 -3.96 10.90 19.82
N GLY A 124 -4.55 12.11 19.87
CA GLY A 124 -3.87 13.37 20.12
C GLY A 124 -3.65 14.22 18.86
N PHE A 125 -4.08 13.76 17.68
CA PHE A 125 -3.82 14.47 16.43
C PHE A 125 -5.03 15.29 15.97
N ASN A 126 -4.83 16.20 15.02
CA ASN A 126 -5.82 17.24 14.72
C ASN A 126 -7.02 16.74 13.87
N LEU A 127 -6.89 16.78 12.54
CA LEU A 127 -7.98 16.57 11.59
C LEU A 127 -7.56 15.56 10.52
N VAL A 128 -8.54 14.87 9.96
CA VAL A 128 -8.41 14.19 8.67
C VAL A 128 -9.04 15.10 7.62
N THR A 129 -8.32 15.39 6.55
CA THR A 129 -8.69 16.32 5.47
C THR A 129 -8.52 15.65 4.11
N ASP A 130 -8.91 16.32 3.02
CA ASP A 130 -8.82 15.82 1.64
C ASP A 130 -9.35 14.39 1.48
N ASP A 131 -10.45 14.11 2.16
CA ASP A 131 -11.03 12.79 2.21
C ASP A 131 -11.99 12.50 1.06
N ALA A 132 -11.98 11.26 0.60
CA ALA A 132 -12.85 10.81 -0.48
C ALA A 132 -13.05 9.30 -0.44
N PHE A 133 -14.29 8.86 -0.64
CA PHE A 133 -14.59 7.46 -0.94
C PHE A 133 -14.48 7.25 -2.45
N GLY A 134 -13.52 6.42 -2.87
CA GLY A 134 -13.24 6.13 -4.27
C GLY A 134 -13.09 4.65 -4.55
N ASN A 135 -12.67 4.32 -5.78
CA ASN A 135 -12.53 2.94 -6.27
C ASN A 135 -11.56 2.07 -5.45
N TYR A 136 -10.64 2.69 -4.72
CA TYR A 136 -9.60 2.03 -3.93
C TYR A 136 -9.89 2.06 -2.42
N GLY A 137 -11.10 2.49 -2.02
CA GLY A 137 -11.49 2.64 -0.63
C GLY A 137 -11.54 4.11 -0.19
N TYR A 138 -11.28 4.35 1.09
CA TYR A 138 -11.30 5.69 1.68
C TYR A 138 -9.90 6.32 1.57
N LYS A 139 -9.80 7.45 0.87
CA LYS A 139 -8.63 8.33 0.90
C LYS A 139 -8.80 9.31 2.05
N GLY A 140 -7.73 9.59 2.80
CA GLY A 140 -7.67 10.71 3.73
C GLY A 140 -6.24 11.22 3.92
N ARG A 141 -6.12 12.53 4.16
CA ARG A 141 -4.90 13.19 4.64
C ARG A 141 -5.01 13.38 6.15
N PHE A 142 -4.18 12.68 6.89
CA PHE A 142 -4.14 12.75 8.35
C PHE A 142 -3.15 13.82 8.78
N CYS A 143 -3.65 14.87 9.43
CA CYS A 143 -2.82 15.94 9.96
C CYS A 143 -2.24 15.52 11.32
N LEU A 144 -0.93 15.65 11.46
CA LEU A 144 -0.12 15.31 12.64
C LEU A 144 0.21 16.54 13.49
N ASP A 145 -0.47 17.66 13.22
CA ASP A 145 -0.28 18.87 14.01
C ASP A 145 -0.66 18.61 15.48
N ALA A 146 0.32 18.77 16.35
CA ALA A 146 0.23 18.57 17.79
C ALA A 146 -0.19 19.86 18.51
N SER A 147 -0.58 20.91 17.79
CA SER A 147 -1.06 22.19 18.36
C SER A 147 -2.23 22.05 19.35
N HIS A 148 -3.05 20.99 19.22
CA HIS A 148 -4.11 20.67 20.18
C HIS A 148 -3.66 19.77 21.35
N ILE A 149 -2.43 19.25 21.31
CA ILE A 149 -1.87 18.47 22.40
C ILE A 149 -1.33 19.43 23.46
N SER A 150 -2.22 19.83 24.36
CA SER A 150 -1.89 20.72 25.47
C SER A 150 -1.03 20.02 26.54
N PHE A 151 -0.01 20.72 27.06
CA PHE A 151 0.77 20.35 28.24
C PHE A 151 0.01 20.56 29.56
N THR A 152 -1.12 21.27 29.51
CA THR A 152 -1.83 21.73 30.70
C THR A 152 -3.30 21.40 30.55
N SER A 153 -3.85 20.55 31.42
CA SER A 153 -5.30 20.36 31.52
C SER A 153 -5.95 21.74 31.68
N THR A 154 -6.96 22.01 30.86
CA THR A 154 -7.74 23.24 30.89
C THR A 154 -8.58 23.36 32.17
N ARG A 155 -8.62 22.30 33.00
CA ARG A 155 -9.31 22.23 34.29
C ARG A 155 -8.38 21.68 35.39
N PRO A 156 -7.46 22.49 35.93
CA PRO A 156 -6.43 22.01 36.85
C PRO A 156 -6.97 21.49 38.19
N VAL A 157 -8.18 21.86 38.62
CA VAL A 157 -8.66 21.54 39.98
C VAL A 157 -9.58 20.31 40.04
N THR A 158 -10.22 19.91 38.93
CA THR A 158 -11.15 18.76 38.90
C THR A 158 -10.55 17.47 38.32
N GLU A 159 -9.46 17.56 37.56
CA GLU A 159 -8.78 16.43 36.92
C GLU A 159 -7.41 16.09 37.53
N GLU A 160 -7.08 16.68 38.68
CA GLU A 160 -5.73 16.77 39.23
C GLU A 160 -5.11 15.45 39.75
N LYS A 161 -5.67 14.27 39.41
CA LYS A 161 -5.12 12.99 39.92
C LYS A 161 -4.94 11.81 38.97
N LYS A 162 -5.33 11.80 37.68
CA LYS A 162 -5.27 10.51 36.92
C LYS A 162 -4.90 10.44 35.45
N GLN A 163 -4.73 11.51 34.68
CA GLN A 163 -4.31 11.36 33.27
C GLN A 163 -3.00 12.11 33.01
N LYS A 164 -1.91 11.36 32.77
CA LYS A 164 -0.74 11.88 32.06
C LYS A 164 -1.22 12.56 30.79
N SER A 165 -0.69 13.74 30.45
CA SER A 165 -1.05 14.37 29.17
C SER A 165 -0.74 13.39 28.03
N ARG A 166 -1.60 13.32 27.00
CA ARG A 166 -1.38 12.42 25.85
C ARG A 166 0.01 12.63 25.24
N LEU A 167 0.54 13.85 25.32
CA LEU A 167 1.90 14.16 24.88
C LEU A 167 2.98 13.44 25.71
N GLU A 168 2.82 13.38 27.03
CA GLU A 168 3.75 12.67 27.91
C GLU A 168 3.74 11.17 27.60
N GLN A 169 2.56 10.61 27.33
CA GLN A 169 2.44 9.23 26.86
C GLN A 169 3.16 9.02 25.53
N MET A 170 3.03 9.95 24.58
CA MET A 170 3.75 9.86 23.30
C MET A 170 5.27 9.97 23.49
N ILE A 171 5.76 10.82 24.39
CA ILE A 171 7.19 10.87 24.72
C ILE A 171 7.65 9.52 25.32
N GLU A 172 6.86 8.92 26.22
CA GLU A 172 7.14 7.58 26.78
C GLU A 172 7.09 6.47 25.72
N GLU A 173 6.17 6.55 24.76
CA GLU A 173 6.08 5.67 23.58
C GLU A 173 7.28 5.87 22.61
N GLY A 174 8.08 6.93 22.82
CA GLY A 174 9.34 7.18 22.13
C GLY A 174 9.27 8.16 20.97
N TYR A 175 8.17 8.92 20.84
CA TYR A 175 8.03 9.96 19.81
C TYR A 175 8.97 11.14 20.09
N GLU A 176 9.57 11.66 19.01
CA GLU A 176 10.52 12.77 19.05
C GLU A 176 9.83 14.08 18.67
N PHE A 177 9.78 15.03 19.60
CA PHE A 177 9.19 16.36 19.40
C PHE A 177 10.27 17.45 19.48
N ALA A 178 10.13 18.49 18.67
CA ALA A 178 10.87 19.73 18.81
C ALA A 178 9.94 20.84 19.32
N LYS A 179 10.51 21.80 20.05
CA LYS A 179 9.78 22.97 20.54
C LYS A 179 10.03 24.15 19.61
N GLU A 180 9.02 24.55 18.84
CA GLU A 180 9.15 25.66 17.89
C GLU A 180 8.77 27.01 18.54
N ASP A 181 7.83 27.02 19.49
CA ASP A 181 7.49 28.19 20.30
C ASP A 181 7.20 27.86 21.77
N ARG A 182 6.89 28.85 22.62
CA ARG A 182 6.64 28.69 24.06
C ARG A 182 5.59 27.62 24.37
N ARG A 183 4.62 27.41 23.48
CA ARG A 183 3.49 26.47 23.63
C ARG A 183 3.32 25.45 22.49
N GLU A 184 4.12 25.54 21.43
CA GLU A 184 3.97 24.68 20.25
C GLU A 184 5.09 23.64 20.19
N TYR A 185 4.69 22.38 20.36
CA TYR A 185 5.54 21.22 20.13
C TYR A 185 5.16 20.63 18.79
N VAL A 186 6.17 20.39 17.97
CA VAL A 186 6.02 19.89 16.61
C VAL A 186 6.67 18.53 16.52
N LEU A 187 5.98 17.58 15.88
CA LEU A 187 6.50 16.24 15.69
C LEU A 187 7.62 16.27 14.65
N LEU A 188 8.80 15.76 14.99
CA LEU A 188 9.93 15.73 14.06
C LEU A 188 9.72 14.69 12.97
N ASP A 189 10.19 15.00 11.77
CA ASP A 189 10.23 14.04 10.67
C ASP A 189 11.50 13.18 10.79
N THR A 190 11.40 12.14 11.62
CA THR A 190 12.44 11.11 11.76
C THR A 190 11.90 9.75 11.31
N PRO A 191 12.77 8.84 10.80
CA PRO A 191 12.34 7.48 10.44
C PRO A 191 11.63 6.77 11.58
N LYS A 192 12.09 7.01 12.82
CA LYS A 192 11.47 6.47 14.04
C LYS A 192 10.03 6.94 14.23
N ASN A 193 9.77 8.25 14.10
CA ASN A 193 8.41 8.79 14.22
C ASN A 193 7.49 8.28 13.10
N ARG A 194 7.97 8.19 11.86
CA ARG A 194 7.21 7.60 10.75
C ARG A 194 6.85 6.14 11.03
N ASP A 195 7.78 5.35 11.57
CA ASP A 195 7.54 3.96 11.94
C ASP A 195 6.53 3.82 13.08
N LEU A 196 6.61 4.67 14.11
CA LEU A 196 5.65 4.68 15.23
C LEU A 196 4.23 5.01 14.75
N ILE A 197 4.08 6.04 13.91
CA ILE A 197 2.79 6.39 13.31
C ILE A 197 2.29 5.25 12.43
N THR A 198 3.15 4.68 11.59
CA THR A 198 2.78 3.55 10.72
C THR A 198 2.31 2.36 11.55
N LYS A 199 2.98 2.04 12.66
CA LYS A 199 2.57 0.97 13.58
C LYS A 199 1.24 1.29 14.25
N LEU A 200 1.05 2.51 14.75
CA LEU A 200 -0.20 2.95 15.36
C LEU A 200 -1.38 2.74 14.40
N ILE A 201 -1.24 3.18 13.15
CA ILE A 201 -2.36 3.10 12.22
C ILE A 201 -2.55 1.70 11.68
N LYS A 202 -1.47 0.96 11.38
CA LYS A 202 -1.57 -0.46 10.98
C LYS A 202 -2.14 -1.36 12.06
N SER A 203 -1.95 -1.00 13.34
CA SER A 203 -2.59 -1.71 14.45
C SER A 203 -4.11 -1.60 14.39
N LYS A 204 -4.63 -0.51 13.79
CA LYS A 204 -6.06 -0.25 13.69
C LYS A 204 -6.67 -0.62 12.34
N PHE A 205 -5.99 -0.28 11.26
CA PHE A 205 -6.39 -0.48 9.89
C PHE A 205 -5.33 -1.35 9.22
N GLN A 206 -5.60 -2.64 9.07
CA GLN A 206 -4.64 -3.56 8.46
C GLN A 206 -4.55 -3.32 6.95
N SER A 207 -5.66 -2.86 6.35
CA SER A 207 -5.76 -2.56 4.92
C SER A 207 -5.16 -1.22 4.50
N ILE A 208 -4.48 -0.50 5.41
CA ILE A 208 -3.97 0.84 5.14
C ILE A 208 -2.71 0.84 4.27
N ASP A 209 -2.70 1.75 3.31
CA ASP A 209 -1.57 2.03 2.44
C ASP A 209 -1.21 3.52 2.50
N ILE A 210 -0.03 3.84 3.03
CA ILE A 210 0.46 5.23 3.14
C ILE A 210 1.18 5.58 1.84
N THR A 211 0.65 6.53 1.09
CA THR A 211 1.16 6.88 -0.24
C THR A 211 2.13 8.04 -0.21
N LYS A 212 1.99 8.95 0.76
CA LYS A 212 2.79 10.18 0.81
C LYS A 212 2.95 10.67 2.24
N TRP A 213 4.15 11.14 2.55
CA TRP A 213 4.44 11.92 3.76
C TRP A 213 4.68 13.38 3.37
N GLU A 214 4.18 14.29 4.18
CA GLU A 214 4.36 15.73 4.01
C GLU A 214 5.10 16.30 5.21
N ASN A 215 6.18 17.00 4.93
CA ASN A 215 7.04 17.61 5.91
C ASN A 215 7.32 19.07 5.57
N TRP A 216 7.61 19.88 6.59
CA TRP A 216 7.97 21.29 6.46
C TRP A 216 9.28 21.57 7.17
N SER A 217 10.09 22.48 6.64
CA SER A 217 11.29 22.93 7.33
C SER A 217 10.91 23.72 8.59
N LEU A 218 11.54 23.38 9.72
CA LEU A 218 11.40 24.15 10.94
C LEU A 218 12.04 25.53 10.77
N ARG A 219 11.43 26.58 11.35
CA ARG A 219 11.94 27.95 11.17
C ARG A 219 13.10 28.30 12.09
N LYS A 220 13.11 27.75 13.31
CA LYS A 220 14.05 28.14 14.39
C LYS A 220 15.12 27.09 14.69
N THR A 221 14.92 25.85 14.26
CA THR A 221 15.80 24.70 14.51
C THR A 221 16.12 24.00 13.20
N GLU A 222 17.32 23.44 13.06
CA GLU A 222 17.62 22.56 11.93
C GLU A 222 16.78 21.28 12.04
N GLY A 223 16.00 21.00 10.99
CA GLY A 223 15.15 19.81 10.93
C GLY A 223 13.87 20.04 10.15
N PHE A 224 13.12 18.95 9.99
CA PHE A 224 11.81 18.96 9.35
C PHE A 224 10.74 18.55 10.36
N GLN A 225 9.60 19.24 10.36
CA GLN A 225 8.38 18.83 11.03
C GLN A 225 7.61 17.88 10.13
N LEU A 226 7.09 16.79 10.71
CA LEU A 226 6.13 15.93 10.07
C LEU A 226 4.72 16.51 10.21
N ARG A 227 4.11 16.90 9.09
CA ARG A 227 2.85 17.66 9.10
C ARG A 227 1.64 16.78 8.84
N SER A 228 1.74 15.92 7.85
CA SER A 228 0.62 15.09 7.42
C SER A 228 1.11 13.87 6.65
N PHE A 229 0.24 12.89 6.49
CA PHE A 229 0.41 11.84 5.51
C PHE A 229 -0.90 11.57 4.78
N GLU A 230 -0.79 11.16 3.52
CA GLU A 230 -1.92 10.67 2.74
C GLU A 230 -1.92 9.15 2.76
N CYS A 231 -3.10 8.57 2.95
CA CYS A 231 -3.26 7.12 2.90
C CYS A 231 -4.60 6.70 2.29
N TYR A 232 -4.66 5.41 1.93
CA TYR A 232 -5.86 4.71 1.51
C TYR A 232 -6.18 3.59 2.49
N ILE A 233 -7.41 3.57 3.01
CA ILE A 233 -7.98 2.44 3.74
C ILE A 233 -8.82 1.64 2.74
N ARG A 234 -8.32 0.47 2.35
CA ARG A 234 -8.91 -0.32 1.25
C ARG A 234 -10.14 -1.11 1.68
N ASP A 235 -10.19 -1.57 2.93
CA ASP A 235 -11.35 -2.27 3.49
C ASP A 235 -12.23 -1.31 4.31
N LEU A 236 -13.37 -0.93 3.73
CA LEU A 236 -14.35 -0.06 4.39
C LEU A 236 -15.04 -0.72 5.59
N ASN A 237 -14.95 -2.05 5.74
CA ASN A 237 -15.47 -2.72 6.93
C ASN A 237 -14.68 -2.32 8.18
N GLU A 238 -13.39 -2.00 8.06
CA GLU A 238 -12.59 -1.50 9.18
C GLU A 238 -13.16 -0.19 9.74
N LEU A 239 -13.59 0.71 8.85
CA LEU A 239 -14.30 1.95 9.23
C LEU A 239 -15.67 1.67 9.84
N LYS A 240 -16.37 0.63 9.38
CA LYS A 240 -17.65 0.23 9.97
C LYS A 240 -17.49 -0.32 11.39
N VAL A 241 -16.44 -1.09 11.65
CA VAL A 241 -16.10 -1.57 13.00
C VAL A 241 -15.78 -0.38 13.91
N LEU A 242 -15.03 0.60 13.39
CA LEU A 242 -14.71 1.83 14.12
C LEU A 242 -15.95 2.61 14.58
N ILE A 243 -17.00 2.69 13.74
CA ILE A 243 -18.27 3.31 14.15
C ILE A 243 -18.81 2.67 15.43
N ASN A 244 -18.79 1.34 15.52
CA ASN A 244 -19.34 0.62 16.66
C ASN A 244 -18.54 0.87 17.93
N GLU A 245 -17.22 0.89 17.84
CA GLU A 245 -16.34 1.19 18.97
C GLU A 245 -16.52 2.62 19.48
N MET A 246 -16.68 3.57 18.55
CA MET A 246 -16.88 4.98 18.89
C MET A 246 -18.27 5.27 19.45
N LYS A 247 -19.27 4.41 19.17
CA LYS A 247 -20.59 4.43 19.83
C LYS A 247 -20.58 3.84 21.24
N GLN A 248 -19.66 2.90 21.51
CA GLN A 248 -19.55 2.25 22.83
C GLN A 248 -18.72 3.04 23.83
N THR A 249 -17.99 4.06 23.38
CA THR A 249 -17.43 5.06 24.30
C THR A 249 -18.56 6.08 24.54
N PRO A 250 -19.12 6.20 25.76
CA PRO A 250 -19.91 7.38 26.07
C PRO A 250 -19.03 8.59 25.72
N GLU A 251 -19.60 9.54 24.99
CA GLU A 251 -19.09 10.91 25.09
C GLU A 251 -19.07 11.21 26.58
N ASP A 252 -17.87 11.40 27.15
CA ASP A 252 -17.74 11.97 28.47
C ASP A 252 -18.67 13.20 28.49
N GLU A 253 -19.66 13.15 29.37
CA GLU A 253 -20.62 14.22 29.60
C GLU A 253 -19.86 15.54 29.85
N GLU A 254 -20.30 16.62 29.18
CA GLU A 254 -19.98 18.05 29.38
C GLU A 254 -18.73 18.68 28.74
#